data_AF-A0A329MPV2-F1
#
_entry.id   AF-A0A329MPV2-F1
#
_cell.length_a   1.000
_cell.length_b   1.000
_cell.length_c   1.000
_cell.angle_alpha   90.00
_cell.angle_beta   90.00
_cell.angle_gamma   90.00
#
_symmetry.space_group_name_H-M   'P 1'
#
loop_
_entity.id
_entity.type
_entity.pdbx_description
1 polymer ?
#
loop_
_entity_poly.entity_id
_entity_poly.type
_entity_poly.pdbx_seq_one_letter_code
_entity_poly.pdbx_strand_id
1 'polypeptide(L)'
;MVQLILKKPLCTLMGGENVKLKTTVSLIITACLILPSFTMAKDSLIEDANLESAIKNKLEVSELTVQNLTDLNYLLIYKDYDIKSLNGLENASNLSQFLIQYNEVSDLTPLRNLNNLWFLSLNHNEITDITPISNLKKLRSLGLDFNNIVDISALRGLRLGSLSLESNPYLKDISVLSQVQNIHKLNLANTSITDLTPLENQPINSLNISDTEVSDLTPLEKITSLNTLYVKNLPMDAHGEVVLERLKARGVEIDIPPDYISKSIIKVNGENPNFDVAPILSYDRTMVPMRKIFELLGVSVGWDEKTSTITADSGTTKVRFTIGSRKVTVNDRDLYFEVKPQLYQNTTMVPLRFITEILGTTVEWDEVNSIINIKSKG
;
A
#
# COMPACT_ATOMS: atom_id res chain seq x y z
N MET A 1 2.56 8.74 -43.31
CA MET A 1 2.35 7.54 -44.14
C MET A 1 3.64 7.29 -44.91
N VAL A 2 4.48 6.35 -44.45
CA VAL A 2 5.47 5.54 -45.20
C VAL A 2 6.07 4.57 -44.18
N GLN A 3 5.97 3.28 -44.48
CA GLN A 3 6.36 2.13 -43.67
C GLN A 3 7.88 1.99 -43.56
N LEU A 4 8.37 1.58 -42.39
CA LEU A 4 9.73 1.03 -42.23
C LEU A 4 9.60 -0.49 -42.09
N ILE A 5 9.87 -1.23 -43.17
CA ILE A 5 10.04 -2.69 -43.14
C ILE A 5 11.53 -3.02 -43.14
N LEU A 6 11.92 -3.71 -42.07
CA LEU A 6 13.08 -4.57 -41.83
C LEU A 6 13.99 -4.94 -43.02
N LYS A 7 15.31 -4.82 -42.83
CA LYS A 7 16.28 -5.83 -43.29
C LYS A 7 17.41 -6.04 -42.27
N LYS A 8 17.39 -7.22 -41.63
CA LYS A 8 18.57 -7.89 -41.03
C LYS A 8 19.54 -8.28 -42.15
N PRO A 9 20.86 -8.31 -41.91
CA PRO A 9 21.79 -9.13 -42.69
C PRO A 9 22.31 -10.29 -41.82
N LEU A 10 22.19 -11.52 -42.29
CA LEU A 10 23.14 -12.56 -41.92
C LEU A 10 23.43 -13.42 -43.15
N CYS A 11 24.60 -13.14 -43.73
CA CYS A 11 25.23 -13.98 -44.75
C CYS A 11 25.63 -15.32 -44.13
N THR A 12 25.31 -16.39 -44.84
CA THR A 12 26.01 -17.67 -44.76
C THR A 12 26.07 -18.18 -46.19
N LEU A 13 27.28 -18.25 -46.75
CA LEU A 13 27.75 -19.32 -47.64
C LEU A 13 29.08 -18.91 -48.28
N MET A 14 30.11 -19.67 -47.90
CA MET A 14 31.44 -19.67 -48.47
C MET A 14 31.39 -20.21 -49.91
N GLY A 15 32.20 -19.65 -50.79
CA GLY A 15 32.49 -20.26 -52.09
C GLY A 15 33.18 -19.33 -53.09
N GLY A 16 34.50 -19.49 -53.22
CA GLY A 16 35.16 -19.48 -54.54
C GLY A 16 35.68 -18.17 -55.14
N GLU A 17 37.01 -18.16 -55.33
CA GLU A 17 37.74 -17.61 -56.48
C GLU A 17 38.21 -16.14 -56.53
N ASN A 18 39.46 -15.98 -56.07
CA ASN A 18 40.60 -15.30 -56.71
C ASN A 18 40.32 -14.28 -57.85
N VAL A 19 40.49 -12.99 -57.54
CA VAL A 19 41.13 -12.03 -58.46
C VAL A 19 42.06 -11.10 -57.67
N LYS A 20 43.36 -11.16 -57.98
CA LYS A 20 44.37 -10.16 -57.59
C LYS A 20 44.43 -9.07 -58.67
N LEU A 21 44.34 -7.79 -58.29
CA LEU A 21 45.06 -6.73 -59.00
C LEU A 21 45.46 -5.62 -58.00
N LYS A 22 46.74 -5.27 -58.04
CA LYS A 22 47.43 -4.23 -57.25
C LYS A 22 47.11 -2.84 -57.80
N THR A 23 46.80 -1.86 -56.94
CA THR A 23 47.36 -0.49 -57.03
C THR A 23 47.30 0.24 -55.69
N THR A 24 48.43 0.81 -55.30
CA THR A 24 48.66 1.65 -54.12
C THR A 24 48.18 3.08 -54.37
N VAL A 25 47.37 3.67 -53.50
CA VAL A 25 47.42 5.12 -53.18
C VAL A 25 47.15 5.29 -51.70
N SER A 26 48.17 5.79 -51.00
CA SER A 26 48.09 6.29 -49.63
C SER A 26 47.28 7.60 -49.64
N LEU A 27 46.23 7.68 -48.83
CA LEU A 27 45.68 8.96 -48.40
C LEU A 27 45.49 8.91 -46.88
N ILE A 28 46.43 9.53 -46.19
CA ILE A 28 46.36 9.90 -44.79
C ILE A 28 45.19 10.88 -44.67
N ILE A 29 44.07 10.42 -44.11
CA ILE A 29 43.09 11.32 -43.50
C ILE A 29 43.14 11.03 -42.00
N THR A 30 43.91 11.86 -41.31
CA THR A 30 43.85 12.06 -39.86
C THR A 30 42.48 12.67 -39.53
N ALA A 31 41.43 11.86 -39.59
CA ALA A 31 40.16 12.20 -38.97
C ALA A 31 40.27 11.76 -37.50
N CYS A 32 40.69 12.70 -36.66
CA CYS A 32 40.48 12.64 -35.22
C CYS A 32 38.96 12.61 -34.98
N LEU A 33 38.38 11.42 -35.08
CA LEU A 33 37.03 11.15 -34.60
C LEU A 33 37.13 11.18 -33.08
N ILE A 34 36.89 12.36 -32.52
CA ILE A 34 36.29 12.48 -31.20
C ILE A 34 34.92 11.82 -31.35
N LEU A 35 34.87 10.48 -31.28
CA LEU A 35 33.64 9.81 -30.91
C LEU A 35 33.35 10.33 -29.50
N PRO A 36 32.17 10.90 -29.22
CA PRO A 36 31.73 10.92 -27.83
C PRO A 36 31.86 9.48 -27.36
N SER A 37 32.64 9.26 -26.30
CA SER A 37 32.58 8.02 -25.56
C SER A 37 31.11 7.82 -25.22
N PHE A 38 30.42 6.97 -25.97
CA PHE A 38 29.19 6.38 -25.52
C PHE A 38 29.60 5.52 -24.33
N THR A 39 29.65 6.15 -23.15
CA THR A 39 29.44 5.44 -21.90
C THR A 39 28.09 4.75 -22.09
N MET A 40 28.11 3.45 -22.39
CA MET A 40 26.91 2.65 -22.22
C MET A 40 26.49 2.91 -20.78
N ALA A 41 25.28 3.45 -20.59
CA ALA A 41 24.72 3.55 -19.26
C ALA A 41 24.80 2.12 -18.67
N LYS A 42 25.50 1.98 -17.55
CA LYS A 42 25.53 0.72 -16.81
C LYS A 42 24.08 0.35 -16.56
N ASP A 43 23.60 -0.75 -17.12
CA ASP A 43 22.25 -1.23 -16.86
C ASP A 43 22.08 -1.30 -15.34
N SER A 44 21.15 -0.49 -14.80
CA SER A 44 20.95 -0.42 -13.36
C SER A 44 20.49 -1.80 -12.86
N LEU A 45 21.07 -2.27 -11.77
CA LEU A 45 20.69 -3.56 -11.17
C LEU A 45 19.31 -3.53 -10.51
N ILE A 46 18.81 -2.32 -10.21
CA ILE A 46 17.49 -2.06 -9.66
C ILE A 46 16.85 -1.00 -10.57
N GLU A 47 15.66 -1.30 -11.10
CA GLU A 47 15.00 -0.41 -12.07
C GLU A 47 14.57 0.92 -11.44
N ASP A 48 14.03 0.85 -10.22
CA ASP A 48 13.53 2.01 -9.49
C ASP A 48 14.69 2.74 -8.78
N ALA A 49 14.93 4.00 -9.16
CA ALA A 49 16.03 4.79 -8.63
C ALA A 49 15.90 5.10 -7.12
N ASN A 50 14.68 5.17 -6.60
CA ASN A 50 14.43 5.43 -5.18
C ASN A 50 14.70 4.16 -4.37
N LEU A 51 14.29 3.00 -4.88
CA LEU A 51 14.65 1.70 -4.31
C LEU A 51 16.16 1.47 -4.37
N GLU A 52 16.80 1.75 -5.51
CA GLU A 52 18.24 1.65 -5.68
C GLU A 52 18.97 2.51 -4.65
N SER A 53 18.53 3.76 -4.47
CA SER A 53 19.09 4.69 -3.50
C SER A 53 18.89 4.21 -2.06
N ALA A 54 17.71 3.67 -1.74
CA ALA A 54 17.45 3.10 -0.42
C ALA A 54 18.37 1.91 -0.12
N ILE A 55 18.61 1.04 -1.09
CA ILE A 55 19.53 -0.11 -0.96
C ILE A 55 20.98 0.38 -0.83
N LYS A 56 21.43 1.34 -1.65
CA LYS A 56 22.77 1.94 -1.55
C LYS A 56 23.02 2.54 -0.17
N ASN A 57 22.05 3.31 0.34
CA ASN A 57 22.11 3.89 1.68
C ASN A 57 22.15 2.79 2.76
N LYS A 58 21.36 1.72 2.60
CA LYS A 58 21.31 0.59 3.53
C LYS A 58 22.64 -0.16 3.62
N LEU A 59 23.33 -0.29 2.50
CA LEU A 59 24.60 -1.00 2.37
C LEU A 59 25.82 -0.08 2.55
N GLU A 60 25.62 1.23 2.64
CA GLU A 60 26.67 2.25 2.70
C GLU A 60 27.66 2.18 1.51
N VAL A 61 27.12 1.99 0.30
CA VAL A 61 27.90 1.88 -0.94
C VAL A 61 27.51 2.94 -1.96
N SER A 62 28.49 3.39 -2.77
CA SER A 62 28.23 4.32 -3.88
C SER A 62 27.62 3.63 -5.09
N GLU A 63 27.91 2.34 -5.30
CA GLU A 63 27.42 1.54 -6.41
C GLU A 63 26.95 0.16 -5.96
N LEU A 64 25.87 -0.33 -6.58
CA LEU A 64 25.41 -1.70 -6.39
C LEU A 64 26.20 -2.68 -7.27
N THR A 65 26.34 -3.88 -6.72
CA THR A 65 26.90 -5.05 -7.39
C THR A 65 25.98 -6.23 -7.11
N VAL A 66 26.00 -7.25 -7.96
CA VAL A 66 25.21 -8.47 -7.71
C VAL A 66 25.56 -9.10 -6.36
N GLN A 67 26.83 -9.04 -5.96
CA GLN A 67 27.28 -9.59 -4.68
C GLN A 67 26.65 -8.85 -3.49
N ASN A 68 26.73 -7.51 -3.47
CA ASN A 68 26.16 -6.75 -2.34
C ASN A 68 24.63 -6.80 -2.30
N LEU A 69 23.94 -6.96 -3.44
CA LEU A 69 22.52 -7.30 -3.46
C LEU A 69 22.25 -8.69 -2.90
N THR A 70 23.05 -9.69 -3.29
CA THR A 70 22.94 -11.06 -2.78
C THR A 70 23.14 -11.12 -1.26
N ASP A 71 24.05 -10.30 -0.72
CA ASP A 71 24.36 -10.24 0.72
C ASP A 71 23.32 -9.44 1.54
N LEU A 72 22.36 -8.78 0.88
CA LEU A 72 21.30 -8.01 1.53
C LEU A 72 20.34 -8.94 2.30
N ASN A 73 20.48 -8.97 3.62
CA ASN A 73 19.67 -9.82 4.49
C ASN A 73 18.33 -9.19 4.91
N TYR A 74 18.27 -7.87 4.99
CA TYR A 74 17.04 -7.13 5.32
C TYR A 74 17.01 -5.74 4.70
N LEU A 75 15.82 -5.30 4.33
CA LEU A 75 15.55 -3.96 3.83
C LEU A 75 14.24 -3.46 4.45
N LEU A 76 14.32 -2.40 5.26
CA LEU A 76 13.18 -1.86 5.99
C LEU A 76 13.03 -0.37 5.66
N ILE A 77 11.96 -0.05 4.93
CA ILE A 77 11.64 1.27 4.41
C ILE A 77 10.27 1.68 4.96
N TYR A 78 10.30 2.46 6.04
CA TYR A 78 9.09 2.95 6.73
C TYR A 78 8.52 4.24 6.15
N LYS A 79 9.23 4.84 5.20
CA LYS A 79 8.86 6.12 4.59
C LYS A 79 8.42 5.88 3.16
N ASP A 80 7.54 6.75 2.70
CA ASP A 80 7.31 6.91 1.29
C ASP A 80 8.57 7.43 0.59
N TYR A 81 9.00 6.72 -0.44
CA TYR A 81 10.06 7.15 -1.34
C TYR A 81 9.59 7.17 -2.80
N ASP A 82 8.28 7.15 -3.07
CA ASP A 82 7.72 7.07 -4.43
C ASP A 82 8.29 5.86 -5.21
N ILE A 83 8.45 4.72 -4.54
CA ILE A 83 8.92 3.47 -5.14
C ILE A 83 7.74 2.80 -5.84
N LYS A 84 7.93 2.44 -7.11
CA LYS A 84 6.89 1.86 -7.99
C LYS A 84 7.25 0.46 -8.46
N SER A 85 8.54 0.18 -8.64
CA SER A 85 9.04 -1.11 -9.14
C SER A 85 9.97 -1.78 -8.14
N LEU A 86 9.81 -3.09 -7.98
CA LEU A 86 10.71 -3.96 -7.25
C LEU A 86 11.71 -4.69 -8.17
N ASN A 87 11.70 -4.41 -9.47
CA ASN A 87 12.53 -5.12 -10.43
C ASN A 87 14.02 -4.96 -10.12
N GLY A 88 14.74 -6.09 -10.16
CA GLY A 88 16.11 -6.22 -9.73
C GLY A 88 16.26 -6.77 -8.30
N LEU A 89 15.22 -6.68 -7.47
CA LEU A 89 15.24 -7.22 -6.10
C LEU A 89 15.27 -8.76 -6.07
N GLU A 90 14.93 -9.43 -7.17
CA GLU A 90 15.12 -10.88 -7.34
C GLU A 90 16.59 -11.32 -7.16
N ASN A 91 17.56 -10.41 -7.29
CA ASN A 91 18.98 -10.67 -7.02
C ASN A 91 19.30 -10.73 -5.52
N ALA A 92 18.43 -10.22 -4.64
CA ALA A 92 18.61 -10.23 -3.19
C ALA A 92 18.21 -11.59 -2.57
N SER A 93 18.83 -12.67 -3.04
CA SER A 93 18.42 -14.05 -2.71
C SER A 93 18.52 -14.44 -1.22
N ASN A 94 19.33 -13.72 -0.43
CA ASN A 94 19.39 -13.91 1.04
C ASN A 94 18.42 -13.01 1.82
N LEU A 95 17.61 -12.20 1.14
CA LEU A 95 16.66 -11.31 1.79
C LEU A 95 15.68 -12.12 2.64
N SER A 96 15.67 -11.82 3.93
CA SER A 96 14.90 -12.54 4.95
C SER A 96 13.80 -11.68 5.57
N GLN A 97 13.97 -10.36 5.53
CA GLN A 97 12.99 -9.39 6.02
C GLN A 97 12.87 -8.26 5.00
N PHE A 98 11.65 -8.03 4.53
CA PHE A 98 11.36 -6.94 3.62
C PHE A 98 10.16 -6.14 4.11
N LEU A 99 10.38 -4.85 4.32
CA LEU A 99 9.34 -3.89 4.65
C LEU A 99 9.46 -2.71 3.71
N ILE A 100 8.40 -2.42 2.98
CA ILE A 100 8.24 -1.18 2.24
C ILE A 100 6.79 -0.73 2.33
N GLN A 101 6.57 0.34 3.09
CA GLN A 101 5.24 0.86 3.36
C GLN A 101 5.05 2.20 2.63
N TYR A 102 3.80 2.61 2.37
CA TYR A 102 3.45 3.93 1.81
C TYR A 102 3.98 4.23 0.40
N ASN A 103 4.21 3.22 -0.44
CA ASN A 103 4.73 3.42 -1.79
C ASN A 103 3.64 3.12 -2.84
N GLU A 104 4.02 2.96 -4.09
CA GLU A 104 3.11 2.73 -5.24
C GLU A 104 3.41 1.38 -5.92
N VAL A 105 3.88 0.40 -5.13
CA VAL A 105 4.21 -0.93 -5.65
C VAL A 105 2.94 -1.70 -6.01
N SER A 106 2.90 -2.30 -7.19
CA SER A 106 1.77 -3.16 -7.61
C SER A 106 2.23 -4.56 -8.06
N ASP A 107 3.42 -4.69 -8.63
CA ASP A 107 3.97 -5.98 -9.09
C ASP A 107 4.91 -6.61 -8.06
N LEU A 108 4.52 -7.80 -7.58
CA LEU A 108 5.31 -8.59 -6.64
C LEU A 108 6.14 -9.69 -7.31
N THR A 109 6.16 -9.76 -8.65
CA THR A 109 6.91 -10.77 -9.41
C THR A 109 8.38 -10.89 -8.99
N PRO A 110 9.12 -9.78 -8.72
CA PRO A 110 10.50 -9.84 -8.23
C PRO A 110 10.69 -10.63 -6.93
N LEU A 111 9.63 -10.75 -6.10
CA LEU A 111 9.69 -11.46 -4.82
C LEU A 111 9.55 -12.98 -4.95
N ARG A 112 9.12 -13.49 -6.12
CA ARG A 112 8.63 -14.87 -6.30
C ARG A 112 9.58 -15.96 -5.80
N ASN A 113 10.89 -15.73 -5.90
CA ASN A 113 11.92 -16.71 -5.55
C ASN A 113 12.73 -16.35 -4.30
N LEU A 114 12.33 -15.31 -3.54
CA LEU A 114 13.00 -14.88 -2.31
C LEU A 114 12.63 -15.78 -1.13
N ASN A 115 12.94 -17.08 -1.26
CA ASN A 115 12.51 -18.16 -0.37
C ASN A 115 13.04 -18.06 1.07
N ASN A 116 13.93 -17.10 1.34
CA ASN A 116 14.44 -16.80 2.67
C ASN A 116 13.56 -15.81 3.46
N LEU A 117 12.60 -15.14 2.81
CA LEU A 117 11.69 -14.21 3.46
C LEU A 117 10.87 -14.92 4.54
N TRP A 118 11.04 -14.47 5.78
CA TRP A 118 10.20 -14.83 6.92
C TRP A 118 9.27 -13.69 7.35
N PHE A 119 9.67 -12.44 7.06
CA PHE A 119 8.90 -11.23 7.31
C PHE A 119 8.71 -10.46 6.01
N LEU A 120 7.46 -10.18 5.64
CA LEU A 120 7.10 -9.33 4.51
C LEU A 120 6.00 -8.35 4.93
N SER A 121 6.24 -7.05 4.79
CA SER A 121 5.25 -6.01 4.99
C SER A 121 5.24 -5.05 3.81
N LEU A 122 4.11 -5.02 3.10
CA LEU A 122 3.88 -4.17 1.93
C LEU A 122 2.63 -3.29 2.14
N ASN A 123 2.40 -2.86 3.38
CA ASN A 123 1.24 -2.07 3.74
C ASN A 123 1.20 -0.74 2.95
N HIS A 124 0.01 -0.33 2.53
CA HIS A 124 -0.27 0.86 1.70
C HIS A 124 0.62 0.95 0.47
N ASN A 125 0.39 0.01 -0.42
CA ASN A 125 0.86 0.05 -1.79
C ASN A 125 -0.37 -0.06 -2.71
N GLU A 126 -0.20 -0.52 -3.94
CA GLU A 126 -1.27 -0.65 -4.93
C GLU A 126 -1.41 -2.12 -5.37
N ILE A 127 -1.20 -3.04 -4.43
CA ILE A 127 -1.16 -4.47 -4.69
C ILE A 127 -2.57 -5.01 -4.88
N THR A 128 -2.74 -5.80 -5.94
CA THR A 128 -3.98 -6.52 -6.25
C THR A 128 -3.73 -8.02 -6.39
N ASP A 129 -2.58 -8.40 -6.97
CA ASP A 129 -2.16 -9.79 -7.15
C ASP A 129 -1.03 -10.18 -6.18
N ILE A 130 -1.31 -11.16 -5.33
CA ILE A 130 -0.32 -11.74 -4.41
C ILE A 130 0.13 -13.15 -4.83
N THR A 131 -0.22 -13.63 -6.02
CA THR A 131 0.24 -14.92 -6.57
C THR A 131 1.75 -15.12 -6.48
N PRO A 132 2.60 -14.10 -6.71
CA PRO A 132 4.06 -14.25 -6.59
C PRO A 132 4.54 -14.76 -5.23
N ILE A 133 3.83 -14.50 -4.13
CA ILE A 133 4.28 -14.93 -2.78
C ILE A 133 3.89 -16.36 -2.40
N SER A 134 3.16 -17.08 -3.27
CA SER A 134 2.61 -18.42 -2.99
C SER A 134 3.65 -19.50 -2.63
N ASN A 135 4.89 -19.32 -3.07
CA ASN A 135 5.99 -20.26 -2.81
C ASN A 135 6.91 -19.86 -1.66
N LEU A 136 6.66 -18.73 -0.98
CA LEU A 136 7.51 -18.25 0.11
C LEU A 136 7.23 -18.99 1.42
N LYS A 137 7.58 -20.29 1.46
CA LYS A 137 7.24 -21.21 2.56
C LYS A 137 7.87 -20.86 3.92
N LYS A 138 8.87 -19.98 3.94
CA LYS A 138 9.47 -19.46 5.18
C LYS A 138 8.74 -18.26 5.77
N LEU A 139 7.78 -17.65 5.06
CA LEU A 139 6.98 -16.54 5.60
C LEU A 139 6.32 -16.95 6.91
N ARG A 140 6.40 -16.07 7.91
CA ARG A 140 5.78 -16.18 9.23
C ARG A 140 4.94 -14.96 9.58
N SER A 141 5.32 -13.80 9.06
CA SER A 141 4.59 -12.55 9.24
C SER A 141 4.36 -11.89 7.89
N LEU A 142 3.10 -11.61 7.58
CA LEU A 142 2.68 -10.96 6.35
C LEU A 142 1.76 -9.78 6.66
N GLY A 143 2.21 -8.58 6.30
CA GLY A 143 1.40 -7.36 6.30
C GLY A 143 1.09 -6.93 4.88
N LEU A 144 -0.19 -6.79 4.57
CA LEU A 144 -0.71 -6.35 3.28
C LEU A 144 -1.84 -5.32 3.47
N ASP A 145 -1.79 -4.58 4.56
CA ASP A 145 -2.85 -3.63 4.92
C ASP A 145 -2.97 -2.52 3.88
N PHE A 146 -4.17 -1.99 3.70
CA PHE A 146 -4.46 -0.85 2.81
C PHE A 146 -3.94 -1.06 1.38
N ASN A 147 -4.23 -2.21 0.81
CA ASN A 147 -4.03 -2.51 -0.60
C ASN A 147 -5.40 -2.71 -1.28
N ASN A 148 -5.40 -3.24 -2.50
CA ASN A 148 -6.60 -3.51 -3.27
C ASN A 148 -6.77 -5.01 -3.55
N ILE A 149 -6.41 -5.86 -2.57
CA ILE A 149 -6.43 -7.31 -2.72
C ILE A 149 -7.87 -7.83 -2.68
N VAL A 150 -8.20 -8.69 -3.63
CA VAL A 150 -9.52 -9.34 -3.74
C VAL A 150 -9.42 -10.85 -3.55
N ASP A 151 -8.34 -11.45 -4.09
CA ASP A 151 -8.08 -12.89 -4.00
C ASP A 151 -6.83 -13.16 -3.15
N ILE A 152 -7.00 -14.00 -2.13
CA ILE A 152 -5.92 -14.46 -1.24
C ILE A 152 -5.57 -15.93 -1.44
N SER A 153 -6.02 -16.55 -2.54
CA SER A 153 -5.76 -17.97 -2.87
C SER A 153 -4.28 -18.36 -2.85
N ALA A 154 -3.39 -17.40 -3.12
CA ALA A 154 -1.94 -17.54 -3.03
C ALA A 154 -1.43 -17.95 -1.64
N LEU A 155 -2.19 -17.68 -0.56
CA LEU A 155 -1.81 -18.02 0.81
C LEU A 155 -1.92 -19.53 1.12
N ARG A 156 -2.57 -20.31 0.24
CA ARG A 156 -2.80 -21.75 0.41
C ARG A 156 -1.54 -22.51 0.82
N GLY A 157 -1.61 -23.20 1.96
CA GLY A 157 -0.52 -24.03 2.47
C GLY A 157 0.70 -23.26 2.99
N LEU A 158 0.64 -21.93 3.10
CA LEU A 158 1.63 -21.17 3.85
C LEU A 158 1.44 -21.39 5.36
N ARG A 159 2.52 -21.16 6.13
CA ARG A 159 2.50 -21.23 7.59
C ARG A 159 2.74 -19.84 8.17
N LEU A 160 1.68 -19.08 8.40
CA LEU A 160 1.75 -17.70 8.88
C LEU A 160 1.37 -17.64 10.35
N GLY A 161 2.22 -17.08 11.20
CA GLY A 161 1.90 -16.78 12.60
C GLY A 161 1.13 -15.47 12.76
N SER A 162 1.40 -14.49 11.89
CA SER A 162 0.72 -13.19 11.85
C SER A 162 0.33 -12.85 10.41
N LEU A 163 -0.93 -12.49 10.20
CA LEU A 163 -1.47 -12.03 8.93
C LEU A 163 -2.31 -10.77 9.15
N SER A 164 -1.99 -9.72 8.40
CA SER A 164 -2.75 -8.48 8.38
C SER A 164 -3.18 -8.17 6.94
N LEU A 165 -4.49 -8.07 6.75
CA LEU A 165 -5.17 -7.77 5.48
C LEU A 165 -6.13 -6.59 5.65
N GLU A 166 -5.90 -5.76 6.67
CA GLU A 166 -6.80 -4.65 7.00
C GLU A 166 -6.97 -3.72 5.79
N SER A 167 -8.15 -3.14 5.64
CA SER A 167 -8.41 -2.14 4.60
C SER A 167 -8.09 -2.64 3.19
N ASN A 168 -8.42 -3.90 2.92
CA ASN A 168 -8.60 -4.43 1.56
C ASN A 168 -10.12 -4.50 1.30
N PRO A 169 -10.77 -3.38 0.91
CA PRO A 169 -12.22 -3.21 1.02
C PRO A 169 -13.03 -4.15 0.10
N TYR A 170 -12.39 -4.75 -0.89
CA TYR A 170 -13.04 -5.68 -1.83
C TYR A 170 -12.80 -7.15 -1.48
N LEU A 171 -12.02 -7.46 -0.44
CA LEU A 171 -11.80 -8.82 0.03
C LEU A 171 -13.05 -9.34 0.73
N LYS A 172 -13.62 -10.44 0.20
CA LYS A 172 -14.84 -11.08 0.75
C LYS A 172 -14.62 -12.55 1.08
N ASP A 173 -13.98 -13.29 0.18
CA ASP A 173 -13.76 -14.71 0.33
C ASP A 173 -12.46 -14.99 1.10
N ILE A 174 -12.62 -15.51 2.32
CA ILE A 174 -11.50 -15.95 3.17
C ILE A 174 -11.44 -17.48 3.33
N SER A 175 -12.12 -18.24 2.47
CA SER A 175 -12.17 -19.71 2.54
C SER A 175 -10.80 -20.37 2.58
N VAL A 176 -9.82 -19.80 1.87
CA VAL A 176 -8.43 -20.28 1.86
C VAL A 176 -7.76 -20.22 3.23
N LEU A 177 -8.22 -19.38 4.16
CA LEU A 177 -7.64 -19.28 5.50
C LEU A 177 -7.79 -20.59 6.27
N SER A 178 -8.76 -21.44 5.95
CA SER A 178 -8.85 -22.82 6.50
C SER A 178 -7.65 -23.71 6.15
N GLN A 179 -6.86 -23.32 5.14
CA GLN A 179 -5.73 -24.06 4.58
C GLN A 179 -4.38 -23.35 4.80
N VAL A 180 -4.39 -22.21 5.49
CA VAL A 180 -3.18 -21.56 6.02
C VAL A 180 -2.90 -22.13 7.39
N GLN A 181 -1.64 -22.44 7.70
CA GLN A 181 -1.29 -23.12 8.95
C GLN A 181 -0.82 -22.14 10.03
N ASN A 182 -1.38 -22.26 11.25
CA ASN A 182 -0.91 -21.61 12.49
C ASN A 182 -1.11 -20.09 12.56
N ILE A 183 -2.24 -19.56 12.09
CA ILE A 183 -2.53 -18.14 12.26
C ILE A 183 -2.85 -17.86 13.73
N HIS A 184 -1.99 -17.10 14.41
CA HIS A 184 -2.18 -16.69 15.81
C HIS A 184 -2.65 -15.24 15.93
N LYS A 185 -2.26 -14.38 14.99
CA LYS A 185 -2.72 -12.99 14.90
C LYS A 185 -3.31 -12.74 13.53
N LEU A 186 -4.55 -12.29 13.51
CA LEU A 186 -5.30 -12.05 12.28
C LEU A 186 -6.01 -10.70 12.36
N ASN A 187 -5.67 -9.81 11.43
CA ASN A 187 -6.37 -8.55 11.26
C ASN A 187 -7.07 -8.54 9.88
N LEU A 188 -8.40 -8.50 9.92
CA LEU A 188 -9.31 -8.46 8.79
C LEU A 188 -10.18 -7.20 8.82
N ALA A 189 -9.81 -6.21 9.64
CA ALA A 189 -10.64 -5.02 9.81
C ALA A 189 -10.82 -4.27 8.49
N ASN A 190 -11.97 -3.62 8.33
CA ASN A 190 -12.30 -2.84 7.13
C ASN A 190 -12.13 -3.65 5.83
N THR A 191 -12.63 -4.89 5.84
CA THR A 191 -12.81 -5.75 4.66
C THR A 191 -14.29 -6.05 4.49
N SER A 192 -14.71 -6.56 3.33
CA SER A 192 -16.11 -6.92 3.06
C SER A 192 -16.41 -8.40 3.34
N ILE A 193 -15.73 -9.00 4.32
CA ILE A 193 -16.00 -10.38 4.73
C ILE A 193 -17.34 -10.48 5.47
N THR A 194 -18.01 -11.61 5.30
CA THR A 194 -19.29 -11.90 5.96
C THR A 194 -19.30 -13.25 6.70
N ASP A 195 -18.41 -14.16 6.34
CA ASP A 195 -18.36 -15.54 6.85
C ASP A 195 -17.05 -15.81 7.61
N LEU A 196 -17.18 -16.20 8.88
CA LEU A 196 -16.07 -16.56 9.76
C LEU A 196 -15.83 -18.08 9.85
N THR A 197 -16.65 -18.91 9.20
CA THR A 197 -16.51 -20.38 9.20
C THR A 197 -15.09 -20.86 8.83
N PRO A 198 -14.36 -20.23 7.89
CA PRO A 198 -12.98 -20.63 7.58
C PRO A 198 -11.99 -20.52 8.75
N LEU A 199 -12.35 -19.80 9.82
CA LEU A 199 -11.48 -19.55 10.97
C LEU A 199 -11.67 -20.54 12.13
N GLU A 200 -12.73 -21.36 12.12
CA GLU A 200 -13.13 -22.20 13.27
C GLU A 200 -12.03 -23.11 13.82
N ASN A 201 -11.10 -23.55 12.95
CA ASN A 201 -10.00 -24.46 13.30
C ASN A 201 -8.63 -23.77 13.39
N GLN A 202 -8.57 -22.44 13.29
CA GLN A 202 -7.32 -21.70 13.40
C GLN A 202 -6.98 -21.45 14.88
N PRO A 203 -5.69 -21.56 15.27
CA PRO A 203 -5.24 -21.28 16.63
C PRO A 203 -5.06 -19.77 16.86
N ILE A 204 -6.09 -18.97 16.54
CA ILE A 204 -6.06 -17.51 16.63
C ILE A 204 -6.13 -17.09 18.10
N ASN A 205 -5.20 -16.23 18.50
CA ASN A 205 -5.15 -15.62 19.83
C ASN A 205 -5.66 -14.18 19.80
N SER A 206 -5.42 -13.46 18.71
CA SER A 206 -5.84 -12.07 18.51
C SER A 206 -6.53 -11.95 17.15
N LEU A 207 -7.79 -11.53 17.16
CA LEU A 207 -8.60 -11.34 15.97
C LEU A 207 -9.16 -9.91 15.93
N ASN A 208 -8.96 -9.22 14.81
CA ASN A 208 -9.67 -7.99 14.52
C ASN A 208 -10.58 -8.18 13.31
N ILE A 209 -11.88 -8.03 13.52
CA ILE A 209 -12.92 -8.07 12.49
C ILE A 209 -13.75 -6.77 12.49
N SER A 210 -13.23 -5.71 13.08
CA SER A 210 -13.92 -4.42 13.14
C SER A 210 -14.19 -3.88 11.73
N ASP A 211 -15.29 -3.16 11.57
CA ASP A 211 -15.66 -2.51 10.31
C ASP A 211 -15.81 -3.52 9.15
N THR A 212 -16.27 -4.74 9.44
CA THR A 212 -16.61 -5.76 8.44
C THR A 212 -18.12 -5.94 8.31
N GLU A 213 -18.55 -6.77 7.36
CA GLU A 213 -19.95 -7.09 7.10
C GLU A 213 -20.42 -8.36 7.84
N VAL A 214 -19.66 -8.82 8.84
CA VAL A 214 -19.97 -10.02 9.62
C VAL A 214 -21.13 -9.76 10.59
N SER A 215 -22.18 -10.57 10.49
CA SER A 215 -23.29 -10.58 11.44
C SER A 215 -23.29 -11.82 12.34
N ASP A 216 -22.88 -12.98 11.83
CA ASP A 216 -22.82 -14.23 12.59
C ASP A 216 -21.44 -14.44 13.24
N LEU A 217 -21.41 -14.34 14.58
CA LEU A 217 -20.20 -14.55 15.38
C LEU A 217 -20.08 -15.99 15.91
N THR A 218 -21.05 -16.87 15.68
CA THR A 218 -21.06 -18.25 16.18
C THR A 218 -19.77 -19.02 15.88
N PRO A 219 -19.11 -18.88 14.71
CA PRO A 219 -17.82 -19.54 14.45
C PRO A 219 -16.73 -19.22 15.48
N LEU A 220 -16.76 -18.05 16.13
CA LEU A 220 -15.76 -17.64 17.13
C LEU A 220 -15.82 -18.48 18.41
N GLU A 221 -16.97 -19.09 18.74
CA GLU A 221 -17.10 -19.97 19.90
C GLU A 221 -16.18 -21.20 19.79
N LYS A 222 -15.90 -21.66 18.57
CA LYS A 222 -15.01 -22.81 18.29
C LYS A 222 -13.52 -22.47 18.37
N ILE A 223 -13.16 -21.19 18.28
CA ILE A 223 -11.78 -20.73 18.37
C ILE A 223 -11.39 -20.65 19.85
N THR A 224 -11.03 -21.78 20.45
CA THR A 224 -10.78 -21.90 21.90
C THR A 224 -9.51 -21.16 22.36
N SER A 225 -8.60 -20.82 21.45
CA SER A 225 -7.37 -20.07 21.73
C SER A 225 -7.55 -18.55 21.76
N LEU A 226 -8.73 -18.05 21.38
CA LEU A 226 -8.97 -16.62 21.23
C LEU A 226 -8.87 -15.92 22.59
N ASN A 227 -7.96 -14.95 22.70
CA ASN A 227 -7.72 -14.15 23.91
C ASN A 227 -8.18 -12.71 23.73
N THR A 228 -7.98 -12.13 22.55
CA THR A 228 -8.32 -10.74 22.24
C THR A 228 -9.14 -10.67 20.98
N LEU A 229 -10.26 -9.95 21.03
CA LEU A 229 -11.18 -9.78 19.92
C LEU A 229 -11.60 -8.31 19.78
N TYR A 230 -11.45 -7.77 18.58
CA TYR A 230 -11.88 -6.43 18.22
C TYR A 230 -13.06 -6.52 17.22
N VAL A 231 -14.22 -5.95 17.60
CA VAL A 231 -15.53 -6.16 16.93
C VAL A 231 -16.34 -4.87 16.73
N LYS A 232 -15.66 -3.77 16.41
CA LYS A 232 -16.35 -2.48 16.23
C LYS A 232 -17.13 -2.43 14.92
N ASN A 233 -18.26 -1.71 14.90
CA ASN A 233 -19.05 -1.41 13.69
C ASN A 233 -19.47 -2.65 12.86
N LEU A 234 -19.85 -3.73 13.54
CA LEU A 234 -20.44 -4.90 12.89
C LEU A 234 -21.96 -4.73 12.73
N PRO A 235 -22.58 -5.25 11.66
CA PRO A 235 -24.03 -5.36 11.53
C PRO A 235 -24.59 -6.50 12.41
N MET A 236 -24.25 -6.48 13.71
CA MET A 236 -24.55 -7.55 14.66
C MET A 236 -26.01 -7.50 15.12
N ASP A 237 -26.65 -8.66 15.21
CA ASP A 237 -27.98 -8.83 15.80
C ASP A 237 -27.90 -9.28 17.28
N ALA A 238 -29.05 -9.51 17.91
CA ALA A 238 -29.12 -9.93 19.32
C ALA A 238 -28.41 -11.27 19.59
N HIS A 239 -28.26 -12.14 18.58
CA HIS A 239 -27.55 -13.41 18.75
C HIS A 239 -26.03 -13.19 18.83
N GLY A 240 -25.50 -12.28 18.02
CA GLY A 240 -24.10 -11.89 18.11
C GLY A 240 -23.73 -11.30 19.48
N GLU A 241 -24.62 -10.50 20.09
CA GLU A 241 -24.41 -10.00 21.46
C GLU A 241 -24.25 -11.14 22.48
N VAL A 242 -25.09 -12.17 22.38
CA VAL A 242 -25.01 -13.36 23.24
C VAL A 242 -23.69 -14.09 23.04
N VAL A 243 -23.20 -14.20 21.81
CA VAL A 243 -21.88 -14.80 21.53
C VAL A 243 -20.77 -13.99 22.21
N LEU A 244 -20.78 -12.66 22.11
CA LEU A 244 -19.78 -11.81 22.76
C LEU A 244 -19.79 -11.99 24.29
N GLU A 245 -20.96 -12.08 24.92
CA GLU A 245 -21.04 -12.33 26.38
C GLU A 245 -20.47 -13.70 26.77
N ARG A 246 -20.68 -14.73 25.95
CA ARG A 246 -20.05 -16.06 26.17
C ARG A 246 -18.54 -16.01 26.01
N LEU A 247 -18.03 -15.27 25.01
CA LEU A 247 -16.60 -15.08 24.82
C LEU A 247 -15.98 -14.33 26.02
N LYS A 248 -16.61 -13.25 26.50
CA LYS A 248 -16.17 -12.54 27.72
C LYS A 248 -16.17 -13.47 28.94
N ALA A 249 -17.20 -14.28 29.12
CA ALA A 249 -17.28 -15.27 30.21
C ALA A 249 -16.16 -16.33 30.14
N ARG A 250 -15.64 -16.61 28.94
CA ARG A 250 -14.45 -17.47 28.71
C ARG A 250 -13.13 -16.75 28.98
N GLY A 251 -13.16 -15.45 29.26
CA GLY A 251 -11.97 -14.62 29.49
C GLY A 251 -11.39 -13.97 28.23
N VAL A 252 -12.15 -13.94 27.12
CA VAL A 252 -11.75 -13.18 25.93
C VAL A 252 -11.89 -11.69 26.21
N GLU A 253 -10.81 -10.95 26.03
CA GLU A 253 -10.78 -9.49 26.08
C GLU A 253 -11.43 -8.94 24.81
N ILE A 254 -12.55 -8.24 24.99
CA ILE A 254 -13.23 -7.51 23.91
C ILE A 254 -12.80 -6.04 24.02
N ASP A 255 -11.90 -5.62 23.14
CA ASP A 255 -11.21 -4.33 23.25
C ASP A 255 -11.48 -3.44 22.01
N ILE A 256 -11.07 -2.18 22.10
CA ILE A 256 -10.97 -1.22 21.01
C ILE A 256 -9.54 -1.33 20.43
N PRO A 257 -9.34 -1.46 19.11
CA PRO A 257 -7.99 -1.56 18.55
C PRO A 257 -7.09 -0.42 19.03
N PRO A 258 -5.80 -0.68 19.35
CA PRO A 258 -4.87 0.35 19.84
C PRO A 258 -4.70 1.51 18.84
N ASP A 259 -4.91 1.25 17.55
CA ASP A 259 -4.81 2.25 16.48
C ASP A 259 -6.17 2.87 16.13
N TYR A 260 -7.22 2.65 16.94
CA TYR A 260 -8.51 3.29 16.73
C TYR A 260 -8.51 4.66 17.41
N ILE A 261 -8.68 5.75 16.66
CA ILE A 261 -9.23 6.98 17.23
C ILE A 261 -10.67 6.66 17.64
N SER A 262 -10.82 6.23 18.89
CA SER A 262 -12.09 6.07 19.55
C SER A 262 -12.80 7.42 19.53
N LYS A 263 -13.72 7.59 18.57
CA LYS A 263 -14.82 8.56 18.65
C LYS A 263 -14.36 10.01 18.79
N SER A 264 -13.41 10.43 17.95
CA SER A 264 -13.17 11.86 17.80
C SER A 264 -14.42 12.55 17.28
N ILE A 265 -15.07 13.37 18.12
CA ILE A 265 -16.16 14.22 17.67
C ILE A 265 -15.52 15.34 16.85
N ILE A 266 -15.78 15.40 15.55
CA ILE A 266 -15.38 16.57 14.77
C ILE A 266 -16.44 17.64 14.96
N LYS A 267 -16.02 18.80 15.47
CA LYS A 267 -16.83 20.01 15.44
C LYS A 267 -16.29 20.96 14.39
N VAL A 268 -17.16 21.47 13.52
CA VAL A 268 -16.80 22.46 12.50
C VAL A 268 -17.55 23.73 12.81
N ASN A 269 -16.84 24.83 13.07
CA ASN A 269 -17.43 26.11 13.49
C ASN A 269 -18.40 26.00 14.68
N GLY A 270 -18.14 25.03 15.58
CA GLY A 270 -18.96 24.75 16.76
C GLY A 270 -20.13 23.79 16.52
N GLU A 271 -20.45 23.47 15.26
CA GLU A 271 -21.45 22.46 14.90
C GLU A 271 -20.89 21.06 15.07
N ASN A 272 -21.73 20.10 15.49
CA ASN A 272 -21.39 18.68 15.57
C ASN A 272 -22.12 17.90 14.46
N PRO A 273 -21.62 17.93 13.21
CA PRO A 273 -22.26 17.27 12.10
C PRO A 273 -22.25 15.75 12.27
N ASN A 274 -23.34 15.11 11.85
CA ASN A 274 -23.32 13.67 11.65
C ASN A 274 -22.51 13.35 10.39
N PHE A 275 -21.55 12.44 10.51
CA PHE A 275 -20.79 11.92 9.38
C PHE A 275 -21.21 10.47 9.15
N ASP A 276 -21.39 10.11 7.88
CA ASP A 276 -21.68 8.71 7.49
C ASP A 276 -20.47 7.80 7.78
N VAL A 277 -19.28 8.38 7.81
CA VAL A 277 -18.00 7.72 8.09
C VAL A 277 -17.28 8.48 9.20
N ALA A 278 -16.83 7.78 10.23
CA ALA A 278 -16.08 8.39 11.33
C ALA A 278 -14.63 8.75 10.92
N PRO A 279 -13.98 9.68 11.64
CA PRO A 279 -12.54 9.89 11.50
C PRO A 279 -11.78 8.61 11.84
N ILE A 280 -10.74 8.30 11.06
CA ILE A 280 -9.90 7.12 11.26
C ILE A 280 -8.47 7.55 11.52
N LEU A 281 -7.71 6.75 12.27
CA LEU A 281 -6.25 6.85 12.19
C LEU A 281 -5.81 6.14 10.93
N SER A 282 -5.04 6.83 10.13
CA SER A 282 -4.17 6.20 9.16
C SER A 282 -2.79 6.72 9.48
N TYR A 283 -1.91 5.85 9.99
CA TYR A 283 -0.50 6.17 10.15
C TYR A 283 -0.17 7.33 11.08
N ASP A 284 -0.71 7.30 12.31
CA ASP A 284 -0.60 8.41 13.27
C ASP A 284 -1.10 9.76 12.69
N ARG A 285 -1.91 9.72 11.63
CA ARG A 285 -2.60 10.88 11.08
C ARG A 285 -4.08 10.62 11.20
N THR A 286 -4.77 11.58 11.77
CA THR A 286 -6.23 11.58 11.74
C THR A 286 -6.68 11.88 10.32
N MET A 287 -7.30 10.89 9.69
CA MET A 287 -8.00 11.05 8.43
C MET A 287 -9.46 11.40 8.71
N VAL A 288 -9.97 12.40 8.02
CA VAL A 288 -11.30 12.95 8.28
C VAL A 288 -12.15 13.00 7.01
N PRO A 289 -13.47 12.83 7.11
CA PRO A 289 -14.38 12.96 5.96
C PRO A 289 -14.31 14.37 5.37
N MET A 290 -13.80 14.49 4.15
CA MET A 290 -13.46 15.78 3.56
C MET A 290 -14.71 16.61 3.22
N ARG A 291 -15.64 16.02 2.46
CA ARG A 291 -16.74 16.75 1.80
C ARG A 291 -17.58 17.55 2.81
N LYS A 292 -18.08 16.88 3.84
CA LYS A 292 -18.96 17.50 4.84
C LYS A 292 -18.25 18.60 5.62
N ILE A 293 -16.97 18.43 5.94
CA ILE A 293 -16.17 19.46 6.62
C ILE A 293 -16.01 20.69 5.72
N PHE A 294 -15.67 20.49 4.44
CA PHE A 294 -15.47 21.58 3.49
C PHE A 294 -16.76 22.38 3.28
N GLU A 295 -17.90 21.71 3.11
CA GLU A 295 -19.20 22.36 2.97
C GLU A 295 -19.57 23.22 4.19
N LEU A 296 -19.32 22.72 5.41
CA LEU A 296 -19.55 23.47 6.66
C LEU A 296 -18.57 24.65 6.86
N LEU A 297 -17.41 24.60 6.20
CA LEU A 297 -16.48 25.73 6.11
C LEU A 297 -16.86 26.73 5.01
N GLY A 298 -17.99 26.51 4.31
CA GLY A 298 -18.45 27.38 3.22
C GLY A 298 -17.75 27.14 1.89
N VAL A 299 -17.08 25.99 1.73
CA VAL A 299 -16.32 25.65 0.52
C VAL A 299 -17.19 24.82 -0.42
N SER A 300 -17.27 25.24 -1.68
CA SER A 300 -17.98 24.50 -2.72
C SER A 300 -17.12 23.32 -3.20
N VAL A 301 -17.69 22.11 -3.26
CA VAL A 301 -16.95 20.88 -3.63
C VAL A 301 -17.52 20.25 -4.90
N GLY A 302 -16.68 20.10 -5.91
CA GLY A 302 -16.94 19.36 -7.14
C GLY A 302 -16.23 18.00 -7.18
N TRP A 303 -16.80 17.06 -7.91
CA TRP A 303 -16.24 15.73 -8.15
C TRP A 303 -16.31 15.40 -9.65
N ASP A 304 -15.19 14.97 -10.21
CA ASP A 304 -15.10 14.39 -11.54
C ASP A 304 -14.82 12.89 -11.42
N GLU A 305 -15.85 12.09 -11.73
CA GLU A 305 -15.82 10.64 -11.63
C GLU A 305 -14.81 10.00 -12.58
N LYS A 306 -14.62 10.56 -13.79
CA LYS A 306 -13.72 9.97 -14.79
C LYS A 306 -12.26 10.04 -14.37
N THR A 307 -11.91 11.11 -13.67
CA THR A 307 -10.54 11.38 -13.26
C THR A 307 -10.32 11.18 -11.77
N SER A 308 -11.36 10.82 -11.01
CA SER A 308 -11.36 10.79 -9.54
C SER A 308 -10.82 12.08 -8.92
N THR A 309 -11.14 13.21 -9.54
CA THR A 309 -10.62 14.53 -9.16
C THR A 309 -11.64 15.29 -8.34
N ILE A 310 -11.18 15.83 -7.21
CA ILE A 310 -11.90 16.76 -6.36
C ILE A 310 -11.46 18.17 -6.73
N THR A 311 -12.44 19.08 -6.85
CA THR A 311 -12.19 20.52 -6.84
C THR A 311 -12.89 21.14 -5.66
N ALA A 312 -12.21 22.01 -4.91
CA ALA A 312 -12.81 22.77 -3.83
C ALA A 312 -12.55 24.27 -4.02
N ASP A 313 -13.56 25.10 -3.84
CA ASP A 313 -13.49 26.55 -4.06
C ASP A 313 -14.17 27.30 -2.91
N SER A 314 -13.39 28.09 -2.18
CA SER A 314 -13.87 28.98 -1.10
C SER A 314 -14.11 30.42 -1.58
N GLY A 315 -13.96 30.70 -2.87
CA GLY A 315 -13.92 32.04 -3.47
C GLY A 315 -12.53 32.69 -3.41
N THR A 316 -11.74 32.41 -2.38
CA THR A 316 -10.36 32.91 -2.20
C THR A 316 -9.29 31.86 -2.45
N THR A 317 -9.65 30.58 -2.27
CA THR A 317 -8.75 29.45 -2.44
C THR A 317 -9.40 28.40 -3.31
N LYS A 318 -8.73 28.08 -4.42
CA LYS A 318 -9.08 27.01 -5.34
C LYS A 318 -8.13 25.86 -5.14
N VAL A 319 -8.70 24.69 -4.90
CA VAL A 319 -8.00 23.45 -4.60
C VAL A 319 -8.39 22.41 -5.64
N ARG A 320 -7.42 21.67 -6.15
CA ARG A 320 -7.65 20.51 -7.01
C ARG A 320 -6.74 19.37 -6.58
N PHE A 321 -7.29 18.18 -6.39
CA PHE A 321 -6.50 16.99 -6.10
C PHE A 321 -7.23 15.74 -6.58
N THR A 322 -6.47 14.68 -6.81
CA THR A 322 -6.99 13.39 -7.29
C THR A 322 -6.83 12.35 -6.20
N ILE A 323 -7.84 11.50 -6.02
CA ILE A 323 -7.74 10.36 -5.08
C ILE A 323 -6.51 9.52 -5.42
N GLY A 324 -5.74 9.14 -4.40
CA GLY A 324 -4.51 8.38 -4.58
C GLY A 324 -3.29 9.23 -4.95
N SER A 325 -3.44 10.53 -5.24
CA SER A 325 -2.31 11.41 -5.53
C SER A 325 -1.88 12.20 -4.30
N ARG A 326 -0.56 12.31 -4.07
CA ARG A 326 0.04 13.22 -3.07
C ARG A 326 -0.01 14.68 -3.51
N LYS A 327 -0.18 14.91 -4.82
CA LYS A 327 -0.13 16.24 -5.42
C LYS A 327 -1.48 16.92 -5.30
N VAL A 328 -1.46 18.13 -4.76
CA VAL A 328 -2.63 18.98 -4.60
C VAL A 328 -2.29 20.36 -5.13
N THR A 329 -3.06 20.85 -6.08
CA THR A 329 -2.90 22.19 -6.64
C THR A 329 -3.75 23.17 -5.82
N VAL A 330 -3.13 24.19 -5.25
CA VAL A 330 -3.77 25.28 -4.49
C VAL A 330 -3.44 26.62 -5.15
N ASN A 331 -4.44 27.33 -5.67
CA ASN A 331 -4.28 28.59 -6.39
C ASN A 331 -3.16 28.50 -7.44
N ASP A 332 -3.24 27.48 -8.30
CA ASP A 332 -2.30 27.18 -9.39
C ASP A 332 -0.86 26.80 -8.93
N ARG A 333 -0.66 26.52 -7.65
CA ARG A 333 0.61 26.00 -7.10
C ARG A 333 0.47 24.57 -6.63
N ASP A 334 1.40 23.71 -7.05
CA ASP A 334 1.43 22.32 -6.61
C ASP A 334 2.06 22.19 -5.22
N LEU A 335 1.33 21.56 -4.30
CA LEU A 335 1.76 21.13 -2.98
C LEU A 335 1.77 19.60 -2.92
N TYR A 336 2.61 19.04 -2.05
CA TYR A 336 2.75 17.60 -1.85
C TYR A 336 2.57 17.25 -0.39
N PHE A 337 1.67 16.30 -0.11
CA PHE A 337 1.38 15.81 1.24
C PHE A 337 1.95 14.42 1.46
N GLU A 338 2.40 14.13 2.70
CA GLU A 338 2.95 12.82 3.08
C GLU A 338 1.90 11.68 3.02
N VAL A 339 0.63 12.01 3.25
CA VAL A 339 -0.48 11.06 3.24
C VAL A 339 -1.47 11.48 2.15
N LYS A 340 -1.75 10.55 1.23
CA LYS A 340 -2.63 10.76 0.08
C LYS A 340 -4.10 10.82 0.50
N PRO A 341 -4.93 11.68 -0.11
CA PRO A 341 -6.38 11.56 -0.04
C PRO A 341 -6.82 10.17 -0.55
N GLN A 342 -7.73 9.54 0.18
CA GLN A 342 -8.15 8.16 -0.11
C GLN A 342 -9.67 8.01 -0.05
N LEU A 343 -10.18 6.99 -0.70
CA LEU A 343 -11.56 6.55 -0.51
C LEU A 343 -11.59 5.52 0.62
N TYR A 344 -12.45 5.75 1.62
CA TYR A 344 -12.74 4.81 2.70
C TYR A 344 -14.27 4.73 2.84
N GLN A 345 -14.85 3.53 2.72
CA GLN A 345 -16.30 3.33 2.72
C GLN A 345 -17.04 4.29 1.77
N ASN A 346 -16.55 4.40 0.53
CA ASN A 346 -17.06 5.32 -0.50
C ASN A 346 -17.03 6.82 -0.12
N THR A 347 -16.30 7.18 0.93
CA THR A 347 -16.13 8.56 1.40
C THR A 347 -14.70 9.02 1.15
N THR A 348 -14.54 10.24 0.63
CA THR A 348 -13.21 10.86 0.51
C THR A 348 -12.69 11.25 1.89
N MET A 349 -11.60 10.61 2.30
CA MET A 349 -10.86 10.90 3.52
C MET A 349 -9.60 11.69 3.17
N VAL A 350 -9.37 12.78 3.91
CA VAL A 350 -8.14 13.58 3.82
C VAL A 350 -7.45 13.64 5.18
N PRO A 351 -6.11 13.80 5.23
CA PRO A 351 -5.42 14.06 6.49
C PRO A 351 -5.98 15.34 7.12
N LEU A 352 -6.20 15.38 8.43
CA LEU A 352 -6.73 16.57 9.12
C LEU A 352 -5.91 17.84 8.82
N ARG A 353 -4.58 17.69 8.71
CA ARG A 353 -3.64 18.76 8.36
C ARG A 353 -3.90 19.37 6.98
N PHE A 354 -4.46 18.59 6.05
CA PHE A 354 -4.88 19.05 4.73
C PHE A 354 -5.86 20.22 4.84
N ILE A 355 -6.81 20.13 5.76
CA ILE A 355 -7.85 21.14 5.99
C ILE A 355 -7.23 22.42 6.54
N THR A 356 -6.29 22.30 7.48
CA THR A 356 -5.62 23.46 8.09
C THR A 356 -4.69 24.19 7.13
N GLU A 357 -3.91 23.46 6.34
CA GLU A 357 -2.90 24.08 5.48
C GLU A 357 -3.50 24.71 4.24
N ILE A 358 -4.54 24.09 3.68
CA ILE A 358 -5.11 24.56 2.42
C ILE A 358 -6.15 25.64 2.65
N LEU A 359 -7.05 25.46 3.61
CA LEU A 359 -8.15 26.41 3.85
C LEU A 359 -7.79 27.46 4.91
N GLY A 360 -6.58 27.40 5.49
CA GLY A 360 -6.14 28.34 6.51
C GLY A 360 -6.93 28.27 7.82
N THR A 361 -7.60 27.15 8.10
CA THR A 361 -8.39 26.92 9.32
C THR A 361 -7.49 26.69 10.53
N THR A 362 -8.07 26.82 11.74
CA THR A 362 -7.42 26.37 12.98
C THR A 362 -8.03 25.06 13.44
N VAL A 363 -7.17 24.18 13.97
CA VAL A 363 -7.56 22.92 14.59
C VAL A 363 -7.11 22.91 16.03
N GLU A 364 -8.04 22.61 16.94
CA GLU A 364 -7.79 22.42 18.36
C GLU A 364 -8.23 21.02 18.76
N TRP A 365 -7.33 20.28 19.42
CA TRP A 365 -7.62 18.96 19.97
C TRP A 365 -7.99 19.08 21.45
N ASP A 366 -9.19 18.64 21.81
CA ASP A 366 -9.62 18.42 23.20
C ASP A 366 -9.34 16.96 23.55
N GLU A 367 -8.25 16.74 24.26
CA GLU A 367 -7.78 15.41 24.65
C GLU A 367 -8.75 14.71 25.62
N VAL A 368 -9.37 15.45 26.52
CA VAL A 368 -10.24 14.90 27.58
C VAL A 368 -11.53 14.35 26.98
N ASN A 369 -12.10 15.05 26.01
CA ASN A 369 -13.36 14.66 25.38
C ASN A 369 -13.20 14.02 24.00
N SER A 370 -11.96 13.87 23.53
CA SER A 370 -11.63 13.43 22.16
C SER A 370 -12.40 14.25 21.12
N ILE A 371 -12.23 15.58 21.11
CA ILE A 371 -12.93 16.46 20.16
C ILE A 371 -11.92 17.17 19.26
N ILE A 372 -12.13 17.08 17.95
CA ILE A 372 -11.39 17.86 16.95
C ILE A 372 -12.23 19.09 16.62
N ASN A 373 -11.80 20.26 17.06
CA ASN A 373 -12.48 21.52 16.75
C ASN A 373 -11.79 22.18 15.56
N ILE A 374 -12.51 22.26 14.43
CA ILE A 374 -12.08 22.94 13.20
C ILE A 374 -12.80 24.29 13.13
N LYS A 375 -12.07 25.38 13.00
CA LYS A 375 -12.64 26.73 12.91
C LYS A 375 -12.13 27.46 11.67
N SER A 376 -13.04 28.13 10.96
CA SER A 376 -12.68 29.11 9.94
C SER A 376 -11.91 30.27 10.60
N LYS A 377 -10.89 30.81 9.92
CA LYS A 377 -10.37 32.14 10.30
C LYS A 377 -11.40 33.17 9.88
N GLY A 378 -11.95 33.88 10.87
CA GLY A 378 -12.95 34.94 10.66
C GLY A 378 -12.42 36.13 9.89
#